data_AF-A0A0Q8EMR8-F1
#
_entry.id   AF-A0A0Q8EMR8-F1
#
_cell.length_a   1.000
_cell.length_b   1.000
_cell.length_c   1.000
_cell.angle_alpha   90.00
_cell.angle_beta   90.00
_cell.angle_gamma   90.00
#
_symmetry.space_group_name_H-M   'P 1'
#
loop_
_entity.id
_entity.type
_entity.pdbx_description
1 polymer ?
#
loop_
_entity_poly.entity_id
_entity_poly.type
_entity_poly.pdbx_seq_one_letter_code
_entity_poly.pdbx_strand_id
1 'polypeptide(L)'
;MSGVGGVTVVGQPNDGWERLGATAGPAGAAGGEDLRHSGGPWLRAAGGADRLVTHLGPVRSELEAAHRGLIAGAGALAALAELSAVRASWERRIEDARGECGSLAGKLRAAVRGQAQVNEAVKSGFDGVRTPGGGGAW
;
A
#
# COMPACT_ATOMS: atom_id res chain seq x y z
N MET A 1 27.18 39.99 -20.49
CA MET A 1 26.90 38.80 -21.32
C MET A 1 27.61 37.64 -20.64
N SER A 2 26.97 36.99 -19.67
CA SER A 2 26.10 35.81 -19.80
C SER A 2 26.89 34.54 -20.13
N GLY A 3 26.83 33.56 -19.22
CA GLY A 3 27.47 32.26 -19.35
C GLY A 3 27.31 31.41 -18.09
N VAL A 4 26.08 31.22 -17.62
CA VAL A 4 25.78 30.20 -16.60
C VAL A 4 25.82 28.84 -17.27
N GLY A 5 26.80 28.01 -16.88
CA GLY A 5 26.90 26.63 -17.31
C GLY A 5 25.74 25.81 -16.76
N GLY A 6 25.07 25.08 -17.66
CA GLY A 6 23.94 24.22 -17.33
C GLY A 6 24.35 23.09 -16.39
N VAL A 7 23.70 23.05 -15.22
CA VAL A 7 23.63 21.84 -14.40
C VAL A 7 22.59 20.93 -15.05
N THR A 8 23.05 19.88 -15.71
CA THR A 8 22.19 18.74 -16.06
C THR A 8 21.88 17.98 -14.77
N VAL A 9 20.66 18.13 -14.26
CA VAL A 9 20.10 17.22 -13.26
C VAL A 9 19.97 15.84 -13.92
N VAL A 10 20.88 14.93 -13.56
CA VAL A 10 20.78 13.51 -13.86
C VAL A 10 19.72 12.89 -12.95
N GLY A 11 18.77 12.17 -13.56
CA GLY A 11 17.83 11.29 -12.87
C GLY A 11 16.43 11.87 -12.72
N GLN A 12 15.59 11.71 -13.75
CA GLN A 12 14.13 11.72 -13.58
C GLN A 12 13.72 10.44 -12.85
N PRO A 13 13.07 10.49 -11.67
CA PRO A 13 12.47 9.32 -11.04
C PRO A 13 10.97 9.33 -11.32
N ASN A 14 10.55 9.25 -12.60
CA ASN A 14 9.14 9.27 -12.95
C ASN A 14 8.65 8.02 -13.68
N ASP A 15 9.45 6.95 -13.73
CA ASP A 15 9.10 5.73 -14.46
C ASP A 15 8.33 4.73 -13.57
N GLY A 16 8.30 4.98 -12.25
CA GLY A 16 7.78 4.05 -11.26
C GLY A 16 6.30 4.22 -10.91
N TRP A 17 5.73 5.40 -11.13
CA TRP A 17 4.36 5.74 -10.67
C TRP A 17 3.28 5.32 -11.68
N GLU A 18 3.58 5.33 -12.98
CA GLU A 18 2.61 4.99 -14.04
C GLU A 18 2.22 3.51 -14.05
N ARG A 19 3.08 2.62 -13.52
CA ARG A 19 2.80 1.17 -13.45
C ARG A 19 1.85 0.77 -12.31
N LEU A 20 1.58 1.66 -11.36
CA LEU A 20 0.71 1.37 -10.21
C LEU A 20 -0.78 1.58 -10.53
N GLY A 21 -1.11 2.14 -11.70
CA GLY A 21 -2.48 2.60 -12.03
C GLY A 21 -3.26 1.82 -13.11
N ALA A 22 -2.68 0.86 -13.84
CA ALA A 22 -3.35 0.31 -15.03
C ALA A 22 -3.68 -1.19 -14.95
N THR A 23 -4.96 -1.49 -14.74
CA THR A 23 -5.86 -2.40 -15.51
C THR A 23 -6.95 -2.98 -14.59
N ALA A 24 -7.99 -2.17 -14.32
CA ALA A 24 -9.30 -2.74 -14.02
C ALA A 24 -9.84 -3.33 -15.33
N GLY A 25 -9.68 -4.64 -15.52
CA GLY A 25 -10.31 -5.36 -16.62
C GLY A 25 -11.84 -5.37 -16.47
N PRO A 26 -12.60 -5.65 -17.55
CA PRO A 26 -14.06 -5.58 -17.51
C PRO A 26 -14.61 -6.58 -16.50
N ALA A 27 -15.52 -6.13 -15.64
CA ALA A 27 -16.35 -7.00 -14.83
C ALA A 27 -17.35 -7.70 -15.76
N GLY A 28 -17.00 -8.90 -16.23
CA GLY A 28 -17.91 -9.77 -16.95
C GLY A 28 -19.01 -10.27 -16.01
N ALA A 29 -20.26 -9.94 -16.33
CA ALA A 29 -21.42 -10.56 -15.71
C ALA A 29 -21.75 -11.87 -16.44
N ALA A 30 -21.70 -12.99 -15.72
CA ALA A 30 -22.37 -14.23 -16.08
C ALA A 30 -22.83 -14.91 -14.78
N GLY A 31 -24.11 -15.24 -14.71
CA GLY A 31 -24.77 -15.69 -13.49
C GLY A 31 -24.41 -17.11 -13.04
N GLY A 32 -24.73 -17.40 -11.78
CA GLY A 32 -24.86 -18.76 -11.26
C GLY A 32 -23.59 -19.40 -10.69
N GLU A 33 -22.55 -18.63 -10.40
CA GLU A 33 -21.39 -19.13 -9.65
C GLU A 33 -21.59 -18.92 -8.14
N ASP A 34 -21.35 -20.01 -7.37
CA ASP A 34 -21.11 -20.03 -5.92
C ASP A 34 -20.52 -18.68 -5.49
N LEU A 35 -21.15 -17.97 -4.55
CA LEU A 35 -20.76 -16.60 -4.13
C LEU A 35 -19.38 -16.62 -3.45
N ARG A 36 -18.34 -16.92 -4.22
CA ARG A 36 -16.95 -16.90 -3.80
C ARG A 36 -16.53 -15.46 -3.78
N HIS A 37 -16.75 -14.83 -2.64
CA HIS A 37 -16.13 -13.55 -2.35
C HIS A 37 -14.62 -13.67 -2.57
N SER A 38 -14.11 -12.97 -3.59
CA SER A 38 -12.72 -13.13 -4.00
C SER A 38 -11.79 -12.48 -2.95
N GLY A 39 -10.91 -13.27 -2.36
CA GLY A 39 -9.82 -12.74 -1.52
C GLY A 39 -8.77 -11.94 -2.32
N GLY A 40 -8.83 -12.04 -3.66
CA GLY A 40 -7.88 -11.44 -4.59
C GLY A 40 -7.70 -9.91 -4.44
N PRO A 41 -8.77 -9.10 -4.45
CA PRO A 41 -8.67 -7.65 -4.26
C PRO A 41 -8.02 -7.27 -2.92
N TRP A 42 -8.38 -7.95 -1.83
CA TRP A 42 -7.83 -7.70 -0.49
C TRP A 42 -6.34 -8.05 -0.41
N LEU A 43 -5.92 -9.19 -0.98
CA LEU A 43 -4.50 -9.57 -1.02
C LEU A 43 -3.69 -8.64 -1.92
N ARG A 44 -4.24 -8.19 -3.06
CA ARG A 44 -3.58 -7.18 -3.91
C ARG A 44 -3.40 -5.85 -3.18
N ALA A 45 -4.43 -5.40 -2.46
CA ALA A 45 -4.34 -4.19 -1.64
C ALA A 45 -3.30 -4.35 -0.51
N ALA A 46 -3.24 -5.51 0.14
CA ALA A 46 -2.23 -5.79 1.16
C ALA A 46 -0.81 -5.73 0.59
N GLY A 47 -0.57 -6.34 -0.58
CA GLY A 47 0.71 -6.24 -1.28
C GLY A 47 1.03 -4.82 -1.77
N GLY A 48 0.02 -4.02 -2.11
CA GLY A 48 0.17 -2.58 -2.35
C GLY A 48 0.70 -1.83 -1.13
N ALA A 49 0.10 -2.08 0.03
CA ALA A 49 0.52 -1.48 1.29
C ALA A 49 1.94 -1.92 1.71
N ASP A 50 2.33 -3.18 1.49
CA ASP A 50 3.72 -3.63 1.74
C ASP A 50 4.72 -2.93 0.80
N ARG A 51 4.33 -2.66 -0.45
CA ARG A 51 5.17 -1.88 -1.37
C ARG A 51 5.38 -0.46 -0.86
N LEU A 52 4.35 0.18 -0.33
CA LEU A 52 4.49 1.51 0.30
C LEU A 52 5.46 1.47 1.50
N VAL A 53 5.36 0.46 2.38
CA VAL A 53 6.33 0.25 3.47
C VAL A 53 7.76 0.15 2.94
N THR A 54 7.94 -0.62 1.87
CA THR A 54 9.24 -0.83 1.23
C THR A 54 9.79 0.47 0.63
N HIS A 55 8.96 1.21 -0.11
CA HIS A 55 9.34 2.48 -0.73
C HIS A 55 9.67 3.57 0.30
N LEU A 56 8.97 3.60 1.44
CA LEU A 56 9.25 4.57 2.50
C LEU A 56 10.51 4.25 3.32
N GLY A 57 11.02 3.01 3.24
CA GLY A 57 12.18 2.58 4.04
C GLY A 57 13.44 3.42 3.82
N PRO A 58 13.90 3.63 2.57
CA PRO A 58 15.11 4.41 2.30
C PRO A 58 14.97 5.91 2.59
N VAL A 59 13.77 6.48 2.44
CA VAL A 59 13.51 7.94 2.44
C VAL A 59 14.07 8.64 3.68
N ARG A 60 13.97 8.01 4.86
CA ARG A 60 14.54 8.57 6.09
C ARG A 60 16.05 8.74 6.01
N SER A 61 16.76 7.71 5.57
CA SER A 61 18.22 7.74 5.44
C SER A 61 18.70 8.70 4.35
N GLU A 62 17.92 8.82 3.27
CA GLU A 62 18.18 9.78 2.19
C GLU A 62 17.98 11.22 2.67
N LEU A 63 16.91 11.49 3.43
CA LEU A 63 16.67 12.82 4.01
C LEU A 63 17.77 13.21 5.01
N GLU A 64 18.24 12.27 5.82
CA GLU A 64 19.38 12.48 6.71
C GLU A 64 20.67 12.80 5.94
N ALA A 65 20.97 12.06 4.87
CA ALA A 65 22.14 12.29 4.05
C ALA A 65 22.09 13.67 3.36
N ALA A 66 20.94 14.05 2.80
CA ALA A 66 20.73 15.35 2.20
C ALA A 66 20.92 16.49 3.22
N HIS A 67 20.38 16.33 4.43
CA HIS A 67 20.53 17.33 5.50
C HIS A 67 21.97 17.51 5.97
N ARG A 68 22.73 16.41 6.10
CA ARG A 68 24.16 16.48 6.40
C ARG A 68 24.95 17.21 5.31
N GLY A 69 24.59 16.98 4.03
CA GLY A 69 25.16 17.72 2.90
C GLY A 69 24.89 19.22 2.96
N LEU A 70 23.67 19.60 3.35
CA LEU A 70 23.30 21.02 3.54
C LEU A 70 24.09 21.68 4.68
N ILE A 71 24.20 21.02 5.84
CA ILE A 71 24.98 21.55 6.98
C ILE A 71 26.44 21.80 6.58
N ALA A 72 27.04 20.89 5.82
CA ALA A 72 28.42 21.03 5.37
C ALA A 72 28.64 22.26 4.45
N GLY A 73 27.62 22.68 3.69
CA GLY A 73 27.71 23.81 2.76
C GLY A 73 27.22 25.16 3.29
N ALA A 74 26.37 25.18 4.32
CA ALA A 74 25.59 26.36 4.69
C ALA A 74 26.14 27.21 5.86
N GLY A 75 27.15 26.75 6.60
CA GLY A 75 27.71 27.54 7.71
C GLY A 75 26.74 27.78 8.88
N ALA A 76 26.81 28.93 9.57
CA ALA A 76 26.02 29.23 10.78
C ALA A 76 24.69 29.97 10.49
N LEU A 77 23.95 29.58 9.46
CA LEU A 77 22.68 30.22 9.10
C LEU A 77 21.55 29.80 10.05
N ALA A 78 20.79 30.76 10.57
CA ALA A 78 19.60 30.49 11.41
C ALA A 78 18.57 29.58 10.70
N ALA A 79 18.49 29.64 9.36
CA ALA A 79 17.64 28.77 8.55
C ALA A 79 17.96 27.27 8.71
N LEU A 80 19.17 26.90 9.15
CA LEU A 80 19.52 25.50 9.42
C LEU A 80 18.80 24.91 10.63
N ALA A 81 18.49 25.74 11.63
CA ALA A 81 17.69 25.30 12.78
C ALA A 81 16.25 24.98 12.34
N GLU A 82 15.64 25.88 11.55
CA GLU A 82 14.31 25.67 10.97
C GLU A 82 14.27 24.44 10.05
N LEU A 83 15.26 24.27 9.17
CA LEU A 83 15.38 23.09 8.31
C LEU A 83 15.54 21.80 9.13
N SER A 84 16.24 21.84 10.26
CA SER A 84 16.37 20.68 11.16
C SER A 84 15.03 20.31 11.81
N ALA A 85 14.25 21.29 12.22
CA ALA A 85 12.90 21.07 12.76
C ALA A 85 11.95 20.50 11.69
N VAL A 86 12.02 21.04 10.47
CA VAL A 86 11.26 20.53 9.31
C VAL A 86 11.65 19.09 9.01
N ARG A 87 12.95 18.76 8.96
CA ARG A 87 13.44 17.39 8.78
C ARG A 87 12.87 16.45 9.84
N ALA A 88 12.99 16.79 11.12
CA ALA A 88 12.49 15.96 12.20
C ALA A 88 10.97 15.74 12.12
N SER A 89 10.23 16.72 11.60
CA SER A 89 8.80 16.57 11.32
C SER A 89 8.52 15.60 10.18
N TRP A 90 9.30 15.62 9.10
CA TRP A 90 9.15 14.69 7.98
C TRP A 90 9.54 13.27 8.36
N GLU A 91 10.63 13.09 9.12
CA GLU A 91 11.06 11.78 9.60
C GLU A 91 9.96 11.08 10.41
N ARG A 92 9.29 11.83 11.31
CA ARG A 92 8.13 11.31 12.05
C ARG A 92 6.99 10.90 11.13
N ARG A 93 6.57 11.76 10.20
CA ARG A 93 5.47 11.45 9.27
C ARG A 93 5.77 10.25 8.37
N ILE A 94 7.02 10.05 7.95
CA ILE A 94 7.44 8.90 7.16
C ILE A 94 7.32 7.62 7.97
N GLU A 95 7.75 7.64 9.24
CA GLU A 95 7.64 6.50 10.13
C GLU A 95 6.16 6.17 10.44
N ASP A 96 5.36 7.20 10.72
CA ASP A 96 3.91 7.05 10.94
C ASP A 96 3.24 6.42 9.70
N ALA A 97 3.50 6.96 8.51
CA ALA A 97 2.96 6.43 7.25
C ALA A 97 3.39 4.98 7.00
N ARG A 98 4.63 4.62 7.34
CA ARG A 98 5.14 3.24 7.26
C ARG A 98 4.41 2.32 8.23
N GLY A 99 4.19 2.77 9.47
CA GLY A 99 3.42 2.04 10.47
C GLY A 99 1.96 1.84 10.07
N GLU A 100 1.32 2.89 9.54
CA GLU A 100 -0.05 2.84 9.02
C GLU A 100 -0.18 1.87 7.84
N CYS A 101 0.73 1.93 6.87
CA CYS A 101 0.75 1.00 5.73
C CYS A 101 0.95 -0.44 6.19
N GLY A 102 1.88 -0.69 7.12
CA GLY A 102 2.09 -2.04 7.69
C GLY A 102 0.84 -2.55 8.42
N SER A 103 0.20 -1.70 9.22
CA SER A 103 -1.06 -2.01 9.91
C SER A 103 -2.19 -2.34 8.91
N LEU A 104 -2.31 -1.53 7.86
CA LEU A 104 -3.29 -1.73 6.79
C LEU A 104 -3.07 -3.06 6.08
N ALA A 105 -1.82 -3.37 5.71
CA ALA A 105 -1.48 -4.64 5.07
C ALA A 105 -1.86 -5.85 5.96
N GLY A 106 -1.66 -5.75 7.28
CA GLY A 106 -2.08 -6.75 8.24
C GLY A 106 -3.60 -6.91 8.33
N LYS A 107 -4.34 -5.80 8.41
CA LYS A 107 -5.81 -5.77 8.47
C LYS A 107 -6.46 -6.35 7.21
N LEU A 108 -5.93 -6.01 6.03
CA LEU A 108 -6.44 -6.53 4.75
C LEU A 108 -6.29 -8.06 4.65
N ARG A 109 -5.17 -8.62 5.12
CA ARG A 109 -5.00 -10.08 5.22
C ARG A 109 -5.92 -10.72 6.25
N ALA A 110 -6.16 -10.03 7.37
CA ALA A 110 -7.10 -10.50 8.39
C ALA A 110 -8.54 -10.59 7.84
N ALA A 111 -8.95 -9.61 7.02
CA ALA A 111 -10.25 -9.63 6.35
C ALA A 111 -10.43 -10.89 5.49
N VAL A 112 -9.42 -11.26 4.68
CA VAL A 112 -9.45 -12.48 3.85
C VAL A 112 -9.64 -13.73 4.71
N ARG A 113 -8.91 -13.84 5.83
CA ARG A 113 -9.04 -14.99 6.75
C ARG A 113 -10.41 -15.02 7.40
N GLY A 114 -10.92 -13.89 7.86
CA GLY A 114 -12.24 -13.79 8.48
C GLY A 114 -13.36 -14.19 7.51
N GLN A 115 -13.29 -13.72 6.27
CA GLN A 115 -14.26 -14.06 5.23
C GLN A 115 -14.23 -15.56 4.87
N ALA A 116 -13.04 -16.17 4.81
CA ALA A 116 -12.91 -17.61 4.59
C ALA A 116 -13.54 -18.43 5.73
N GLN A 117 -13.32 -18.03 6.99
CA GLN A 117 -13.93 -18.69 8.14
C GLN A 117 -15.46 -18.57 8.13
N VAL A 118 -15.98 -17.38 7.82
CA VAL A 118 -17.43 -17.16 7.70
C VAL A 118 -18.01 -18.05 6.59
N ASN A 119 -17.34 -18.15 5.45
CA ASN A 119 -17.81 -18.99 4.34
C ASN A 119 -17.89 -20.47 4.73
N GLU A 120 -16.87 -21.00 5.40
CA GLU A 120 -16.88 -22.39 5.88
C GLU A 120 -17.96 -22.62 6.96
N ALA A 121 -18.16 -21.67 7.87
CA ALA A 121 -19.22 -21.77 8.88
C ALA A 121 -20.62 -21.79 8.24
N VAL A 122 -20.86 -20.95 7.24
CA VAL A 122 -22.11 -20.92 6.48
C VAL A 122 -22.32 -22.24 5.72
N LYS A 123 -21.29 -22.72 5.02
CA LYS A 123 -21.33 -24.01 4.30
C LYS A 123 -21.67 -25.16 5.25
N SER A 124 -20.99 -25.26 6.39
CA SER A 124 -21.26 -26.29 7.40
C SER A 124 -22.69 -26.20 7.95
N GLY A 125 -23.25 -25.00 8.07
CA GLY A 125 -24.64 -24.81 8.48
C GLY A 125 -25.63 -25.37 7.46
N PHE A 126 -25.39 -25.16 6.17
CA PHE A 126 -26.22 -25.72 5.10
C PHE A 126 -26.07 -27.24 4.96
N ASP A 127 -24.86 -27.79 5.06
CA ASP A 127 -24.63 -29.24 5.02
C ASP A 127 -25.37 -29.98 6.16
N GLY A 128 -25.60 -29.31 7.29
CA GLY A 128 -26.38 -29.82 8.42
C GLY A 128 -27.90 -29.87 8.18
N VAL A 129 -28.41 -29.16 7.17
CA VAL A 129 -29.84 -29.16 6.82
C VAL A 129 -30.10 -30.26 5.80
N ARG A 130 -30.54 -31.44 6.25
CA ARG A 130 -31.08 -32.47 5.35
C ARG A 130 -32.43 -31.99 4.81
N THR A 131 -32.51 -31.71 3.51
CA THR A 131 -33.81 -31.54 2.85
C THR A 131 -34.53 -32.89 2.86
N PRO A 132 -35.79 -32.99 3.32
CA PRO A 132 -36.59 -34.19 3.11
C PRO A 132 -36.64 -34.44 1.60
N GLY A 133 -36.14 -35.59 1.16
CA GLY A 133 -36.16 -35.96 -0.24
C GLY A 133 -37.58 -35.80 -0.78
N GLY A 134 -37.72 -35.01 -1.84
CA GLY A 134 -38.94 -34.96 -2.65
C GLY A 134 -39.14 -36.31 -3.31
N GLY A 135 -39.59 -37.28 -2.53
CA GLY A 135 -40.18 -38.52 -3.02
C GLY A 135 -41.49 -38.14 -3.66
N GLY A 136 -41.43 -37.84 -4.96
CA GLY A 136 -42.61 -37.78 -5.80
C GLY A 136 -43.29 -39.14 -5.80
N ALA A 137 -44.39 -39.22 -5.07
CA ALA A 137 -45.54 -40.03 -5.39
C ALA A 137 -46.77 -39.20 -5.00
N TRP A 138 -47.87 -39.42 -5.74
CA TRP A 138 -49.15 -38.69 -5.79
C TRP A 138 -49.20 -37.56 -6.82
#